data_AF-A0A538PRF0-F1
#
_entry.id   AF-A0A538PRF0-F1
#
_cell.length_a   1.000
_cell.length_b   1.000
_cell.length_c   1.000
_cell.angle_alpha   90.00
_cell.angle_beta   90.00
_cell.angle_gamma   90.00
#
_symmetry.space_group_name_H-M   'P 1'
#
loop_
_entity.id
_entity.type
_entity.pdbx_description
1 polymer ?
#
loop_
_entity_poly.entity_id
_entity_poly.type
_entity_poly.pdbx_seq_one_letter_code
_entity_poly.pdbx_strand_id
1 'polypeptide(L)'
;MLAVLGTVAHADGRKRVVVLDFEGPRSEKFHEDLVKLIKKTHTVVPTEKWNGAADQLGAGAVSDRNVKKVARKLKIDAIVEGKVEKRRDEFILRLKLRAGRSGELIGDSIDTKAEGPRIDGRAQRDLKDELIGAIDNVETNHLSGDDDEDDRPAPKKAGAKKPAADDDEDDRPAPKKAGAKKPAADDEGDKPRRVSFSRRNDDERGGDKVDKRTKKPAEDDDEDKLPPKKPAGKKVAAADDDDKPAPKKAGAKKP
;
A
#
# COMPACT_ATOMS: atom_id res chain seq x y z
N MET A 1 -19.48 47.00 3.78
CA MET A 1 -18.84 45.97 4.64
C MET A 1 -18.96 44.64 3.91
N LEU A 2 -17.87 44.15 3.31
CA LEU A 2 -17.90 43.00 2.39
C LEU A 2 -17.61 41.72 3.19
N ALA A 3 -18.60 40.83 3.31
CA ALA A 3 -18.43 39.56 4.01
C ALA A 3 -17.68 38.57 3.12
N VAL A 4 -16.41 38.30 3.45
CA VAL A 4 -15.62 37.24 2.80
C VAL A 4 -16.08 35.89 3.36
N LEU A 5 -16.93 35.19 2.61
CA LEU A 5 -17.31 33.82 2.89
C LEU A 5 -16.12 32.88 2.59
N GLY A 6 -15.27 32.68 3.59
CA GLY A 6 -14.19 31.69 3.54
C GLY A 6 -14.76 30.27 3.51
N THR A 7 -14.90 29.68 2.33
CA THR A 7 -15.22 28.27 2.19
C THR A 7 -14.06 27.42 2.69
N VAL A 8 -14.17 26.89 3.91
CA VAL A 8 -13.21 25.93 4.46
C VAL A 8 -13.38 24.62 3.69
N ALA A 9 -12.60 24.45 2.62
CA ALA A 9 -12.57 23.22 1.84
C ALA A 9 -12.22 22.05 2.77
N HIS A 10 -13.20 21.17 3.01
CA HIS A 10 -13.05 20.09 3.97
C HIS A 10 -11.95 19.13 3.49
N ALA A 11 -10.85 19.07 4.24
CA ALA A 11 -9.82 18.03 4.09
C ALA A 11 -10.31 16.64 4.56
N ASP A 12 -11.54 16.59 5.10
CA ASP A 12 -12.19 15.47 5.78
C ASP A 12 -12.58 14.28 4.86
N GLY A 13 -12.43 14.41 3.54
CA GLY A 13 -12.68 13.31 2.60
C GLY A 13 -11.53 12.29 2.48
N ARG A 14 -10.32 12.60 3.00
CA ARG A 14 -9.12 11.81 2.70
C ARG A 14 -8.96 10.61 3.64
N LYS A 15 -9.49 9.46 3.21
CA LYS A 15 -9.25 8.14 3.82
C LYS A 15 -7.77 7.90 4.10
N ARG A 16 -7.47 7.15 5.15
CA ARG A 16 -6.14 6.66 5.52
C ARG A 16 -5.98 5.24 4.98
N VAL A 17 -5.03 5.06 4.06
CA VAL A 17 -4.85 3.82 3.30
C VAL A 17 -3.45 3.26 3.55
N VAL A 18 -3.33 1.97 3.83
CA VAL A 18 -2.04 1.24 3.73
C VAL A 18 -1.99 0.51 2.41
N VAL A 19 -0.86 0.61 1.71
CA VAL A 19 -0.52 -0.30 0.61
C VAL A 19 0.50 -1.29 1.17
N LEU A 20 0.19 -2.59 1.14
CA LEU A 20 1.13 -3.62 1.55
C LEU A 20 2.14 -3.92 0.44
N ASP A 21 3.21 -4.62 0.79
CA ASP A 21 4.21 -5.03 -0.18
C ASP A 21 3.61 -6.03 -1.17
N PHE A 22 3.98 -5.86 -2.44
CA PHE A 22 3.40 -6.64 -3.52
C PHE A 22 4.21 -7.91 -3.79
N GLU A 23 3.52 -9.05 -3.90
CA GLU A 23 4.18 -10.33 -4.20
C GLU A 23 4.28 -10.50 -5.73
N GLY A 24 5.50 -10.61 -6.27
CA GLY A 24 5.72 -10.96 -7.69
C GLY A 24 6.89 -10.24 -8.38
N PRO A 25 7.13 -10.50 -9.67
CA PRO A 25 8.21 -9.86 -10.42
C PRO A 25 7.92 -8.36 -10.63
N ARG A 26 8.94 -7.51 -10.41
CA ARG A 26 8.86 -6.04 -10.54
C ARG A 26 7.86 -5.36 -9.60
N SER A 27 7.40 -6.07 -8.58
CA SER A 27 6.34 -5.62 -7.65
C SER A 27 6.64 -4.28 -6.97
N GLU A 28 7.90 -4.04 -6.59
CA GLU A 28 8.40 -2.77 -6.05
C GLU A 28 8.01 -1.55 -6.89
N LYS A 29 8.10 -1.66 -8.22
CA LYS A 29 7.81 -0.53 -9.14
C LYS A 29 6.32 -0.26 -9.25
N PHE A 30 5.51 -1.30 -9.25
CA PHE A 30 4.06 -1.16 -9.17
C PHE A 30 3.60 -0.59 -7.82
N HIS A 31 4.20 -1.04 -6.72
CA HIS A 31 3.94 -0.50 -5.38
C HIS A 31 4.32 0.98 -5.29
N GLU A 32 5.52 1.37 -5.73
CA GLU A 32 5.95 2.77 -5.79
C GLU A 32 4.94 3.66 -6.55
N ASP A 33 4.52 3.24 -7.74
CA ASP A 33 3.65 4.03 -8.61
C ASP A 33 2.21 4.06 -8.09
N LEU A 34 1.72 2.99 -7.46
CA LEU A 34 0.42 2.99 -6.77
C LEU A 34 0.45 3.91 -5.55
N VAL A 35 1.51 3.89 -4.75
CA VAL A 35 1.69 4.80 -3.61
C VAL A 35 1.73 6.26 -4.08
N LYS A 36 2.38 6.56 -5.21
CA LYS A 36 2.35 7.89 -5.84
C LYS A 36 0.96 8.26 -6.37
N LEU A 37 0.16 7.31 -6.84
CA LEU A 37 -1.22 7.52 -7.30
C LEU A 37 -2.14 7.84 -6.11
N ILE A 38 -2.19 6.98 -5.09
CA ILE A 38 -3.06 7.12 -3.93
C ILE A 38 -2.69 8.38 -3.12
N LYS A 39 -1.41 8.76 -2.99
CA LYS A 39 -0.99 10.01 -2.31
C LYS A 39 -1.55 11.29 -2.94
N LYS A 40 -2.07 11.26 -4.17
CA LYS A 40 -2.73 12.41 -4.81
C LYS A 40 -4.16 12.64 -4.31
N THR A 41 -4.84 11.58 -3.86
CA THR A 41 -6.26 11.63 -3.42
C THR A 41 -6.42 11.40 -1.92
N HIS A 42 -5.60 10.53 -1.32
CA HIS A 42 -5.75 10.02 0.04
C HIS A 42 -4.44 10.03 0.84
N THR A 43 -4.53 9.73 2.13
CA THR A 43 -3.38 9.69 3.03
C THR A 43 -2.79 8.29 3.08
N VAL A 44 -1.66 8.06 2.40
CA VAL A 44 -0.96 6.77 2.46
C VAL A 44 -0.12 6.65 3.74
N VAL A 45 -0.38 5.63 4.53
CA VAL A 45 0.42 5.23 5.70
C VAL A 45 1.53 4.26 5.23
N PRO A 46 2.81 4.49 5.58
CA PRO A 46 3.92 3.61 5.19
C PRO A 46 3.80 2.20 5.77
N THR A 47 4.22 1.19 5.00
CA THR A 47 4.25 -0.24 5.40
C THR A 47 5.03 -0.45 6.70
N GLU A 48 6.12 0.28 6.92
CA GLU A 48 6.92 0.22 8.15
C GLU A 48 6.09 0.49 9.42
N LYS A 49 5.15 1.46 9.35
CA LYS A 49 4.26 1.78 10.47
C LYS A 49 3.22 0.69 10.68
N TRP A 50 2.72 0.09 9.59
CA TRP A 50 1.83 -1.06 9.64
C TRP A 50 2.51 -2.26 10.31
N ASN A 51 3.69 -2.65 9.80
CA ASN A 51 4.46 -3.79 10.29
C ASN A 51 4.82 -3.60 11.77
N GLY A 52 5.40 -2.46 12.17
CA GLY A 52 5.72 -2.20 13.58
C GLY A 52 4.49 -2.21 14.51
N ALA A 53 3.31 -1.80 14.02
CA ALA A 53 2.07 -1.93 14.78
C ALA A 53 1.53 -3.37 14.82
N ALA A 54 1.73 -4.15 13.75
CA ALA A 54 1.38 -5.56 13.66
C ALA A 54 2.26 -6.41 14.59
N ASP A 55 3.59 -6.21 14.60
CA ASP A 55 4.53 -6.89 15.48
C ASP A 55 4.19 -6.65 16.96
N GLN A 56 3.94 -5.39 17.34
CA GLN A 56 3.49 -5.01 18.69
C GLN A 56 2.15 -5.64 19.11
N LEU A 57 1.35 -6.14 18.17
CA LEU A 57 0.04 -6.76 18.41
C LEU A 57 0.05 -8.28 18.16
N GLY A 58 1.21 -8.89 17.84
CA GLY A 58 1.32 -10.30 17.46
C GLY A 58 0.55 -10.64 16.18
N ALA A 59 0.39 -9.65 15.29
CA ALA A 59 -0.60 -9.63 14.21
C ALA A 59 0.03 -9.70 12.81
N GLY A 60 1.25 -10.25 12.67
CA GLY A 60 2.02 -10.27 11.42
C GLY A 60 1.37 -11.02 10.24
N ALA A 61 0.41 -11.91 10.49
CA ALA A 61 -0.37 -12.55 9.43
C ALA A 61 -1.59 -11.69 9.04
N VAL A 62 -1.78 -11.43 7.74
CA VAL A 62 -2.87 -10.61 7.20
C VAL A 62 -4.19 -11.39 7.21
N SER A 63 -4.83 -11.47 8.38
CA SER A 63 -6.15 -12.03 8.62
C SER A 63 -7.10 -10.96 9.11
N ASP A 64 -8.41 -11.11 8.88
CA ASP A 64 -9.41 -10.07 9.12
C ASP A 64 -9.36 -9.54 10.58
N ARG A 65 -9.21 -10.45 11.55
CA ARG A 65 -9.04 -10.11 12.98
C ARG A 65 -7.77 -9.30 13.26
N ASN A 66 -6.67 -9.62 12.59
CA ASN A 66 -5.39 -8.92 12.74
C ASN A 66 -5.42 -7.56 12.06
N VAL A 67 -5.93 -7.51 10.82
CA VAL A 67 -6.16 -6.28 10.06
C VAL A 67 -7.00 -5.30 10.88
N LYS A 68 -8.13 -5.74 11.44
CA LYS A 68 -9.00 -4.94 12.32
C LYS A 68 -8.26 -4.39 13.55
N LYS A 69 -7.42 -5.18 14.23
CA LYS A 69 -6.64 -4.72 15.39
C LYS A 69 -5.63 -3.63 15.01
N VAL A 70 -4.83 -3.87 13.97
CA VAL A 70 -3.78 -2.95 13.52
C VAL A 70 -4.39 -1.67 12.94
N ALA A 71 -5.47 -1.80 12.15
CA ALA A 71 -6.18 -0.67 11.56
C ALA A 71 -6.91 0.20 12.60
N ARG A 72 -7.51 -0.37 13.66
CA ARG A 72 -8.01 0.42 14.80
C ARG A 72 -6.88 1.21 15.47
N LYS A 73 -5.75 0.57 15.78
CA LYS A 73 -4.59 1.21 16.43
C LYS A 73 -4.00 2.36 15.60
N LEU A 74 -3.93 2.21 14.28
CA LEU A 74 -3.37 3.22 13.38
C LEU A 74 -4.43 4.14 12.74
N LYS A 75 -5.71 4.01 13.12
CA LYS A 75 -6.87 4.68 12.48
C LYS A 75 -6.80 4.62 10.94
N ILE A 76 -6.67 3.40 10.41
CA ILE A 76 -6.65 3.12 8.96
C ILE A 76 -8.08 2.77 8.52
N ASP A 77 -8.49 3.31 7.38
CA ASP A 77 -9.80 3.07 6.78
C ASP A 77 -9.76 1.90 5.79
N ALA A 78 -8.67 1.78 5.01
CA ALA A 78 -8.53 0.72 4.00
C ALA A 78 -7.09 0.18 3.88
N ILE A 79 -6.98 -1.10 3.51
CA ILE A 79 -5.71 -1.79 3.26
C ILE A 79 -5.76 -2.36 1.84
N VAL A 80 -4.69 -2.13 1.06
CA VAL A 80 -4.53 -2.67 -0.29
C VAL A 80 -3.47 -3.76 -0.28
N GLU A 81 -3.88 -4.99 -0.54
CA GLU A 81 -3.00 -6.10 -0.89
C GLU A 81 -2.83 -6.15 -2.42
N GLY A 82 -1.67 -6.60 -2.90
CA GLY A 82 -1.42 -6.74 -4.33
C GLY A 82 -0.52 -7.92 -4.67
N LYS A 83 -0.87 -8.63 -5.75
CA LYS A 83 -0.06 -9.70 -6.34
C LYS A 83 0.19 -9.38 -7.81
N VAL A 84 1.44 -9.50 -8.25
CA VAL A 84 1.87 -9.27 -9.63
C VAL A 84 2.19 -10.62 -10.28
N GLU A 85 1.54 -10.92 -11.40
CA GLU A 85 1.72 -12.15 -12.16
C GLU A 85 2.20 -11.80 -13.57
N LYS A 86 3.40 -12.25 -13.97
CA LYS A 86 3.89 -12.02 -15.35
C LYS A 86 3.33 -13.09 -16.29
N ARG A 87 2.65 -12.68 -17.36
CA ARG A 87 2.06 -13.54 -18.39
C ARG A 87 2.63 -13.19 -19.76
N ARG A 88 3.59 -14.00 -20.23
CA ARG A 88 4.40 -13.74 -21.44
C ARG A 88 5.12 -12.41 -21.34
N ASP A 89 4.53 -11.36 -21.91
CA ASP A 89 5.06 -10.00 -21.97
C ASP A 89 4.19 -8.98 -21.22
N GLU A 90 3.00 -9.39 -20.75
CA GLU A 90 2.10 -8.59 -19.92
C GLU A 90 2.34 -8.84 -18.42
N PHE A 91 2.06 -7.84 -17.59
CA PHE A 91 1.98 -7.95 -16.13
C PHE A 91 0.52 -7.83 -15.70
N ILE A 92 0.02 -8.80 -14.94
CA ILE A 92 -1.33 -8.77 -14.35
C ILE A 92 -1.18 -8.42 -12.87
N LEU A 93 -1.73 -7.27 -12.49
CA LEU A 93 -1.84 -6.82 -11.11
C LEU A 93 -3.19 -7.27 -10.58
N ARG A 94 -3.19 -8.13 -9.57
CA ARG A 94 -4.40 -8.50 -8.82
C ARG A 94 -4.37 -7.77 -7.50
N LEU A 95 -5.21 -6.74 -7.36
CA LEU A 95 -5.33 -5.98 -6.12
C LEU A 95 -6.55 -6.43 -5.33
N LYS A 96 -6.42 -6.41 -4.01
CA LYS A 96 -7.50 -6.71 -3.07
C LYS A 96 -7.62 -5.58 -2.07
N LEU A 97 -8.79 -4.98 -1.99
CA LEU A 97 -9.11 -3.95 -1.02
C LEU A 97 -9.73 -4.60 0.22
N ARG A 98 -9.24 -4.25 1.41
CA ARG A 98 -9.82 -4.65 2.69
C ARG A 98 -10.28 -3.45 3.51
N ALA A 99 -11.39 -3.60 4.20
CA ALA A 99 -11.86 -2.64 5.20
C ALA A 99 -10.93 -2.63 6.42
N GLY A 100 -10.49 -1.45 6.86
CA GLY A 100 -9.79 -1.32 8.14
C GLY A 100 -10.69 -1.58 9.35
N ARG A 101 -11.99 -1.31 9.25
CA ARG A 101 -12.94 -1.47 10.36
C ARG A 101 -13.33 -2.93 10.64
N SER A 102 -13.57 -3.74 9.60
CA SER A 102 -13.94 -5.15 9.76
C SER A 102 -12.78 -6.12 9.47
N GLY A 103 -11.84 -5.76 8.60
CA GLY A 103 -10.80 -6.63 8.06
C GLY A 103 -11.20 -7.39 6.80
N GLU A 104 -12.48 -7.35 6.43
CA GLU A 104 -13.06 -8.08 5.30
C GLU A 104 -12.67 -7.46 3.96
N LEU A 105 -12.73 -8.27 2.89
CA LEU A 105 -12.53 -7.83 1.52
C LEU A 105 -13.73 -6.99 1.06
N ILE A 106 -13.45 -5.85 0.40
CA ILE A 106 -14.46 -4.94 -0.14
C ILE A 106 -14.52 -5.15 -1.65
N GLY A 107 -15.63 -5.73 -2.11
CA GLY A 107 -15.83 -6.05 -3.52
C GLY A 107 -14.92 -7.19 -4.01
N ASP A 108 -14.83 -7.30 -5.33
CA ASP A 108 -14.03 -8.31 -6.01
C ASP A 108 -12.54 -7.92 -6.09
N SER A 109 -11.71 -8.86 -6.56
CA SER A 109 -10.30 -8.56 -6.85
C SER A 109 -10.20 -7.72 -8.13
N ILE A 110 -9.51 -6.58 -8.04
CA ILE A 110 -9.27 -5.67 -9.15
C ILE A 110 -8.09 -6.23 -9.96
N ASP A 111 -8.38 -6.85 -11.10
CA ASP A 111 -7.39 -7.47 -11.99
C ASP A 111 -7.04 -6.49 -13.15
N THR A 112 -5.99 -5.68 -12.96
CA THR A 112 -5.50 -4.71 -13.93
C THR A 112 -4.34 -5.28 -14.76
N LYS A 113 -4.32 -5.02 -16.07
CA LYS A 113 -3.21 -5.39 -16.97
C LYS A 113 -2.30 -4.21 -17.23
N ALA A 114 -1.00 -4.44 -17.24
CA ALA A 114 0.03 -3.47 -17.61
C ALA A 114 1.01 -4.08 -18.63
N GLU A 115 1.34 -3.31 -19.67
CA GLU A 115 2.24 -3.73 -20.76
C GLU A 115 3.74 -3.68 -20.36
N GLY A 116 4.06 -3.06 -19.22
CA GLY A 116 5.43 -2.85 -18.77
C GLY A 116 5.60 -3.05 -17.26
N PRO A 117 6.84 -2.92 -16.73
CA PRO A 117 7.16 -3.13 -15.31
C PRO A 117 6.75 -1.94 -14.41
N ARG A 118 5.69 -1.22 -14.78
CA ARG A 118 5.11 -0.04 -14.13
C ARG A 118 3.63 0.07 -14.51
N ILE A 119 2.87 0.81 -13.72
CA ILE A 119 1.48 1.15 -14.04
C ILE A 119 1.49 2.08 -15.27
N ASP A 120 0.95 1.62 -16.40
CA ASP A 120 0.79 2.43 -17.62
C ASP A 120 -0.44 3.35 -17.54
N GLY A 121 -0.62 4.20 -18.55
CA GLY A 121 -1.70 5.20 -18.55
C GLY A 121 -3.12 4.63 -18.55
N ARG A 122 -3.34 3.40 -19.08
CA ARG A 122 -4.62 2.71 -19.03
C ARG A 122 -4.83 2.11 -17.64
N ALA A 123 -3.87 1.30 -17.17
CA ALA A 123 -3.91 0.73 -15.82
C ALA A 123 -4.09 1.80 -14.73
N GLN A 124 -3.42 2.96 -14.86
CA GLN A 124 -3.55 4.06 -13.89
C GLN A 124 -4.95 4.68 -13.88
N ARG A 125 -5.68 4.64 -15.00
CA ARG A 125 -7.06 5.10 -15.09
C ARG A 125 -8.01 4.07 -14.50
N ASP A 126 -7.87 2.81 -14.87
CA ASP A 126 -8.72 1.72 -14.36
C ASP A 126 -8.59 1.62 -12.83
N LEU A 127 -7.36 1.67 -12.30
CA LEU A 127 -7.09 1.77 -10.86
C LEU A 127 -7.62 3.06 -10.22
N LYS A 128 -7.67 4.18 -10.96
CA LYS A 128 -8.27 5.41 -10.42
C LYS A 128 -9.79 5.30 -10.35
N ASP A 129 -10.43 4.76 -11.36
CA ASP A 129 -11.89 4.72 -11.42
C ASP A 129 -12.44 3.59 -10.49
N GLU A 130 -11.76 2.44 -10.39
CA GLU A 130 -12.14 1.33 -9.49
C GLU A 130 -11.56 1.43 -8.07
N LEU A 131 -10.23 1.49 -7.88
CA LEU A 131 -9.64 1.40 -6.52
C LEU A 131 -9.90 2.66 -5.69
N ILE A 132 -9.77 3.86 -6.26
CA ILE A 132 -10.07 5.11 -5.54
C ILE A 132 -11.58 5.21 -5.29
N GLY A 133 -12.41 4.88 -6.28
CA GLY A 133 -13.86 4.81 -6.11
C GLY A 133 -14.29 3.83 -5.01
N ALA A 134 -13.65 2.66 -4.92
CA ALA A 134 -13.88 1.71 -3.84
C ALA A 134 -13.37 2.27 -2.49
N ILE A 135 -12.19 2.90 -2.44
CA ILE A 135 -11.64 3.55 -1.23
C ILE A 135 -12.58 4.64 -0.68
N ASP A 136 -13.14 5.49 -1.54
CA ASP A 136 -14.10 6.53 -1.13
C ASP A 136 -15.37 5.96 -0.50
N ASN A 137 -15.85 4.80 -0.99
CA ASN A 137 -16.99 4.07 -0.45
C ASN A 137 -16.69 3.27 0.83
N VAL A 138 -15.42 3.14 1.25
CA VAL A 138 -15.09 2.43 2.50
C VAL A 138 -15.58 3.19 3.72
N GLU A 139 -16.23 2.50 4.64
CA GLU A 139 -16.68 3.07 5.91
C GLU A 139 -15.49 3.66 6.70
N THR A 140 -15.59 4.93 7.07
CA THR A 140 -14.54 5.65 7.79
C THR A 140 -14.40 5.14 9.21
N ASN A 141 -13.24 4.57 9.51
CA ASN A 141 -12.86 4.11 10.84
C ASN A 141 -12.47 5.28 11.78
N HIS A 142 -12.40 6.51 11.25
CA HIS A 142 -11.95 7.70 11.96
C HIS A 142 -13.05 8.73 12.30
N LEU A 143 -14.32 8.50 11.91
CA LEU A 143 -15.42 9.48 12.08
C LEU A 143 -16.53 9.05 13.05
N SER A 144 -16.50 7.85 13.63
CA SER A 144 -17.37 7.54 14.78
C SER A 144 -16.85 8.28 16.01
N GLY A 145 -17.57 9.32 16.42
CA GLY A 145 -17.37 10.07 17.66
C GLY A 145 -17.88 9.35 18.91
N ASP A 146 -17.45 8.11 19.11
CA ASP A 146 -17.12 7.60 20.46
C ASP A 146 -15.67 8.11 20.69
N ASP A 147 -15.33 8.95 21.67
CA ASP A 147 -15.89 9.03 23.03
C ASP A 147 -15.99 7.67 23.74
N ASP A 148 -15.02 6.80 23.42
CA ASP A 148 -14.69 5.63 24.23
C ASP A 148 -13.65 6.08 25.27
N GLU A 149 -14.09 6.28 26.52
CA GLU A 149 -13.40 7.02 27.60
C GLU A 149 -12.12 6.34 28.18
N ASP A 150 -11.47 5.45 27.45
CA ASP A 150 -10.40 4.55 27.93
C ASP A 150 -8.98 5.16 27.93
N ASP A 151 -8.83 6.45 27.61
CA ASP A 151 -7.58 7.23 27.82
C ASP A 151 -7.81 8.45 28.74
N ARG A 152 -8.69 8.30 29.73
CA ARG A 152 -8.52 9.05 30.98
C ARG A 152 -7.48 8.32 31.83
N PRO A 153 -6.31 8.93 32.13
CA PRO A 153 -5.35 8.31 33.03
C PRO A 153 -6.02 8.07 34.37
N ALA A 154 -6.11 6.80 34.78
CA ALA A 154 -6.82 6.38 35.98
C ALA A 154 -6.48 7.33 37.15
N PRO A 155 -7.48 7.96 37.79
CA PRO A 155 -7.22 9.01 38.77
C PRO A 155 -6.35 8.43 39.88
N LYS A 156 -5.10 8.91 39.94
CA LYS A 156 -4.13 8.51 40.97
C LYS A 156 -4.80 8.68 42.32
N LYS A 157 -4.98 7.57 43.05
CA LYS A 157 -5.45 7.60 44.44
C LYS A 157 -4.48 8.42 45.26
N ALA A 158 -4.80 9.69 45.46
CA ALA A 158 -4.11 10.55 46.39
C ALA A 158 -4.48 10.10 47.81
N GLY A 159 -3.47 9.81 48.65
CA GLY A 159 -3.64 9.71 50.10
C GLY A 159 -3.55 8.31 50.71
N ALA A 160 -2.33 7.81 50.87
CA ALA A 160 -1.96 7.05 52.08
C ALA A 160 -0.48 7.35 52.40
N LYS A 161 -0.24 7.89 53.60
CA LYS A 161 1.00 8.56 54.04
C LYS A 161 2.21 7.60 54.21
N LYS A 162 3.41 8.15 54.02
CA LYS A 162 4.67 7.74 54.71
C LYS A 162 4.47 7.80 56.25
N PRO A 163 5.15 6.97 57.06
CA PRO A 163 6.60 7.05 57.33
C PRO A 163 7.34 5.71 57.02
N ALA A 164 8.65 5.61 56.82
CA ALA A 164 9.85 6.29 57.35
C ALA A 164 10.33 5.78 58.74
N ALA A 165 11.20 4.76 58.68
CA ALA A 165 12.18 4.23 59.64
C ALA A 165 13.03 3.23 58.80
N ASP A 166 14.37 3.31 58.72
CA ASP A 166 15.36 2.72 59.65
C ASP A 166 15.25 1.18 59.69
N ASP A 167 16.32 0.36 59.56
CA ASP A 167 17.77 0.61 59.44
C ASP A 167 18.46 -0.61 58.76
N ASP A 168 19.74 -0.89 59.06
CA ASP A 168 20.54 -2.09 58.74
C ASP A 168 21.04 -2.27 57.28
N GLU A 169 22.21 -1.67 57.03
CA GLU A 169 23.30 -2.38 56.33
C GLU A 169 23.74 -3.59 57.16
N ASP A 170 23.68 -4.83 56.64
CA ASP A 170 24.87 -5.72 56.74
C ASP A 170 24.85 -6.99 55.85
N ASP A 171 26.09 -7.44 55.61
CA ASP A 171 26.62 -8.76 55.24
C ASP A 171 26.21 -9.51 53.94
N ARG A 172 27.18 -10.30 53.49
CA ARG A 172 27.17 -11.26 52.37
C ARG A 172 26.81 -12.64 52.99
N PRO A 173 27.21 -13.82 52.45
CA PRO A 173 27.56 -14.22 51.09
C PRO A 173 26.70 -15.43 50.59
N ALA A 174 26.87 -15.79 49.31
CA ALA A 174 26.58 -17.15 48.82
C ALA A 174 27.50 -18.18 49.53
N PRO A 175 27.23 -19.51 49.62
CA PRO A 175 26.80 -20.36 48.47
C PRO A 175 26.09 -21.72 48.79
N LYS A 176 26.01 -22.62 47.78
CA LYS A 176 25.80 -24.11 47.87
C LYS A 176 24.37 -24.56 48.27
N LYS A 177 23.85 -25.76 47.94
CA LYS A 177 24.40 -26.94 47.21
C LYS A 177 23.27 -27.87 46.69
N ALA A 178 23.61 -28.64 45.66
CA ALA A 178 23.24 -30.06 45.40
C ALA A 178 21.77 -30.53 45.35
N GLY A 179 21.42 -31.18 44.22
CA GLY A 179 20.18 -31.95 44.03
C GLY A 179 20.23 -32.83 42.79
N ALA A 180 21.25 -33.70 42.67
CA ALA A 180 21.48 -34.53 41.48
C ALA A 180 20.68 -35.85 41.49
N LYS A 181 20.10 -36.23 40.34
CA LYS A 181 19.83 -37.64 39.96
C LYS A 181 19.66 -37.81 38.43
N LYS A 182 20.72 -38.34 37.80
CA LYS A 182 20.75 -39.18 36.56
C LYS A 182 20.89 -40.67 37.00
N PRO A 183 21.01 -41.70 36.13
CA PRO A 183 20.87 -41.81 34.66
C PRO A 183 19.49 -42.44 34.29
N ALA A 184 19.19 -43.06 33.12
CA ALA A 184 19.88 -43.44 31.87
C ALA A 184 18.89 -43.26 30.67
N ALA A 185 19.05 -43.76 29.43
CA ALA A 185 20.04 -44.58 28.73
C ALA A 185 20.10 -44.20 27.22
N ASP A 186 21.15 -44.67 26.54
CA ASP A 186 21.31 -44.95 25.09
C ASP A 186 20.60 -44.09 24.03
N ASP A 187 21.40 -43.30 23.30
CA ASP A 187 21.52 -43.42 21.83
C ASP A 187 22.93 -42.93 21.39
N GLU A 188 23.80 -43.86 21.00
CA GLU A 188 25.01 -43.56 20.22
C GLU A 188 24.60 -43.28 18.76
N GLY A 189 25.13 -42.33 18.01
CA GLY A 189 26.35 -41.55 18.17
C GLY A 189 27.15 -41.56 16.87
N ASP A 190 27.20 -40.44 16.14
CA ASP A 190 28.27 -40.19 15.16
C ASP A 190 28.61 -38.70 15.00
N LYS A 191 29.91 -38.43 14.95
CA LYS A 191 30.58 -37.18 14.59
C LYS A 191 31.91 -37.60 13.94
N PRO A 192 32.67 -36.70 13.29
CA PRO A 192 32.30 -35.75 12.25
C PRO A 192 33.30 -35.81 11.05
N ARG A 193 32.94 -35.30 9.86
CA ARG A 193 33.93 -35.02 8.78
C ARG A 193 33.59 -33.68 8.10
N ARG A 194 34.40 -32.62 8.20
CA ARG A 194 35.78 -32.33 7.71
C ARG A 194 35.92 -32.17 6.17
N VAL A 195 36.10 -30.90 5.78
CA VAL A 195 36.94 -30.33 4.69
C VAL A 195 36.90 -30.89 3.26
N SER A 196 36.59 -29.95 2.35
CA SER A 196 37.29 -29.65 1.09
C SER A 196 37.12 -30.57 -0.13
N PHE A 197 37.44 -29.97 -1.29
CA PHE A 197 37.29 -30.45 -2.67
C PHE A 197 35.84 -30.38 -3.22
N SER A 198 35.57 -29.91 -4.44
CA SER A 198 36.47 -29.78 -5.61
C SER A 198 36.30 -28.48 -6.41
N ARG A 199 37.42 -27.93 -6.89
CA ARG A 199 37.47 -27.19 -8.16
C ARG A 199 37.27 -28.18 -9.32
N ARG A 200 36.36 -27.91 -10.27
CA ARG A 200 36.63 -28.07 -11.72
C ARG A 200 35.49 -27.58 -12.62
N ASN A 201 35.89 -27.29 -13.87
CA ASN A 201 35.15 -26.77 -15.01
C ASN A 201 34.90 -25.25 -14.95
N ASP A 202 35.66 -24.39 -15.65
CA ASP A 202 36.72 -24.64 -16.64
C ASP A 202 36.26 -25.48 -17.85
N ASP A 203 35.41 -24.89 -18.69
CA ASP A 203 35.23 -25.35 -20.08
C ASP A 203 35.33 -24.10 -20.98
N GLU A 204 36.58 -23.71 -21.28
CA GLU A 204 36.85 -22.85 -22.43
C GLU A 204 36.48 -23.62 -23.71
N ARG A 205 35.26 -23.40 -24.19
CA ARG A 205 34.80 -23.83 -25.51
C ARG A 205 33.95 -22.70 -26.07
N GLY A 206 34.48 -21.79 -26.87
CA GLY A 206 35.39 -22.03 -27.99
C GLY A 206 34.54 -21.97 -29.25
N GLY A 207 34.43 -20.78 -29.84
CA GLY A 207 33.38 -20.48 -30.83
C GLY A 207 33.53 -19.11 -31.49
N ASP A 208 34.76 -18.70 -31.81
CA ASP A 208 34.97 -17.62 -32.76
C ASP A 208 34.35 -17.99 -34.11
N LYS A 209 33.38 -17.19 -34.59
CA LYS A 209 33.12 -17.00 -36.02
C LYS A 209 32.25 -15.78 -36.34
N VAL A 210 32.97 -14.73 -36.73
CA VAL A 210 32.72 -13.80 -37.85
C VAL A 210 31.36 -13.82 -38.55
N ASP A 211 30.69 -12.66 -38.54
CA ASP A 211 30.02 -12.00 -39.70
C ASP A 211 29.50 -10.62 -39.20
N LYS A 212 30.18 -9.49 -39.35
CA LYS A 212 30.91 -8.89 -40.48
C LYS A 212 30.06 -8.57 -41.72
N ARG A 213 28.91 -7.93 -41.51
CA ARG A 213 28.34 -6.97 -42.49
C ARG A 213 28.53 -5.51 -42.05
N THR A 214 29.75 -5.04 -42.25
CA THR A 214 30.07 -3.60 -42.40
C THR A 214 29.36 -2.98 -43.60
N LYS A 215 29.13 -1.65 -43.50
CA LYS A 215 28.96 -0.68 -44.60
C LYS A 215 27.55 -0.68 -45.25
N LYS A 216 26.79 0.41 -45.13
CA LYS A 216 27.16 1.71 -45.70
C LYS A 216 26.53 2.90 -44.94
N PRO A 217 27.27 3.98 -44.64
CA PRO A 217 26.69 5.30 -44.36
C PRO A 217 26.36 6.02 -45.68
N ALA A 218 25.42 6.95 -45.63
CA ALA A 218 25.28 8.03 -46.61
C ALA A 218 24.86 9.28 -45.84
N GLU A 219 25.76 10.28 -45.83
CA GLU A 219 25.42 11.67 -45.55
C GLU A 219 24.81 12.29 -46.81
N ASP A 220 23.73 13.03 -46.62
CA ASP A 220 23.17 14.13 -47.42
C ASP A 220 22.16 14.74 -46.41
N ASP A 221 22.51 15.77 -45.63
CA ASP A 221 22.80 17.15 -46.06
C ASP A 221 21.61 17.75 -46.84
N ASP A 222 20.71 18.38 -46.08
CA ASP A 222 19.83 19.44 -46.57
C ASP A 222 19.39 20.27 -45.36
N GLU A 223 20.15 21.32 -45.05
CA GLU A 223 19.62 22.45 -44.28
C GLU A 223 18.60 23.22 -45.15
N ASP A 224 17.62 23.82 -44.47
CA ASP A 224 16.79 24.97 -44.89
C ASP A 224 15.33 24.69 -45.35
N LYS A 225 14.49 25.71 -45.09
CA LYS A 225 13.16 26.02 -45.66
C LYS A 225 11.88 25.42 -45.05
N LEU A 226 11.53 26.06 -43.93
CA LEU A 226 10.24 26.76 -43.70
C LEU A 226 8.95 25.96 -43.36
N PRO A 227 8.12 26.44 -42.41
CA PRO A 227 6.85 25.81 -42.07
C PRO A 227 5.65 26.32 -42.89
N PRO A 228 4.87 25.44 -43.55
CA PRO A 228 3.58 25.80 -44.12
C PRO A 228 2.46 25.82 -43.05
N LYS A 229 2.20 27.03 -42.55
CA LYS A 229 0.90 27.64 -42.24
C LYS A 229 -0.33 26.75 -41.94
N LYS A 230 -0.99 27.05 -40.82
CA LYS A 230 -2.43 26.78 -40.58
C LYS A 230 -3.30 27.22 -41.77
N PRO A 231 -4.38 26.47 -42.10
CA PRO A 231 -5.61 27.08 -42.60
C PRO A 231 -6.55 27.43 -41.44
N ALA A 232 -7.10 28.64 -41.46
CA ALA A 232 -8.25 29.01 -40.63
C ALA A 232 -9.52 28.31 -41.13
N GLY A 233 -10.53 28.19 -40.26
CA GLY A 233 -11.72 27.38 -40.53
C GLY A 233 -12.64 27.93 -41.64
N LYS A 234 -13.56 27.08 -42.10
CA LYS A 234 -14.68 27.47 -42.97
C LYS A 234 -16.00 26.95 -42.39
N LYS A 235 -16.99 27.85 -42.38
CA LYS A 235 -18.35 27.63 -41.89
C LYS A 235 -19.13 26.61 -42.74
N VAL A 236 -19.97 25.84 -42.08
CA VAL A 236 -21.32 25.43 -42.53
C VAL A 236 -22.25 25.78 -41.36
N ALA A 237 -23.14 26.78 -41.48
CA ALA A 237 -24.49 26.65 -42.05
C ALA A 237 -25.26 25.54 -41.30
N ALA A 238 -26.09 25.79 -40.29
CA ALA A 238 -27.20 26.77 -40.13
C ALA A 238 -28.45 26.41 -40.97
N ALA A 239 -29.22 25.47 -40.43
CA ALA A 239 -30.69 25.40 -40.44
C ALA A 239 -31.02 24.99 -38.98
N ASP A 240 -31.67 25.81 -38.13
CA ASP A 240 -33.03 26.34 -38.24
C ASP A 240 -34.06 25.19 -38.14
N ASP A 241 -34.49 24.92 -36.90
CA ASP A 241 -35.87 24.54 -36.57
C ASP A 241 -36.11 24.82 -35.07
N ASP A 242 -37.10 25.67 -34.80
CA ASP A 242 -37.60 26.02 -33.46
C ASP A 242 -38.46 24.88 -32.90
N ASP A 243 -38.13 24.32 -31.71
CA ASP A 243 -39.19 24.01 -30.74
C ASP A 243 -38.71 23.99 -29.27
N LYS A 244 -39.35 24.87 -28.49
CA LYS A 244 -39.39 24.93 -27.02
C LYS A 244 -40.64 25.76 -26.69
N PRO A 245 -41.30 25.65 -25.51
CA PRO A 245 -41.03 24.77 -24.37
C PRO A 245 -42.30 24.11 -23.75
N ALA A 246 -42.12 23.16 -22.82
CA ALA A 246 -43.13 22.92 -21.77
C ALA A 246 -42.58 22.25 -20.49
N PRO A 247 -42.30 23.00 -19.40
CA PRO A 247 -42.09 22.42 -18.07
C PRO A 247 -43.43 22.33 -17.33
N LYS A 248 -43.99 21.11 -17.17
CA LYS A 248 -45.21 20.92 -16.36
C LYS A 248 -44.88 20.98 -14.85
N LYS A 249 -45.25 22.08 -14.20
CA LYS A 249 -45.29 22.23 -12.74
C LYS A 249 -46.70 21.97 -12.19
N ALA A 250 -46.73 21.29 -11.04
CA ALA A 250 -47.68 21.43 -9.93
C ALA A 250 -49.16 21.02 -10.10
N GLY A 251 -49.65 20.36 -9.03
CA GLY A 251 -51.03 19.93 -8.79
C GLY A 251 -50.99 18.89 -7.66
N ALA A 252 -50.80 19.26 -6.39
CA ALA A 252 -51.73 19.96 -5.49
C ALA A 252 -52.86 19.06 -4.94
N LYS A 253 -53.10 19.18 -3.64
CA LYS A 253 -53.90 18.31 -2.75
C LYS A 253 -55.43 18.47 -2.90
N LYS A 254 -56.13 17.47 -2.35
CA LYS A 254 -57.44 17.54 -1.64
C LYS A 254 -58.72 17.66 -2.49
N PRO A 255 -59.93 17.43 -1.91
CA PRO A 255 -60.24 17.10 -0.50
C PRO A 255 -60.05 15.63 -0.12
#